data_AF-A0A3M8DQ21-F1
#
_entry.id   AF-A0A3M8DQ21-F1
#
_cell.length_a   1.000
_cell.length_b   1.000
_cell.length_c   1.000
_cell.angle_alpha   90.00
_cell.angle_beta   90.00
_cell.angle_gamma   90.00
#
_symmetry.space_group_name_H-M   'P 1'
#
loop_
_entity.id
_entity.type
_entity.pdbx_description
1 polymer ?
#
loop_
_entity_poly.entity_id
_entity_poly.type
_entity_poly.pdbx_seq_one_letter_code
_entity_poly.pdbx_strand_id
1 'polypeptide(L)'
;MSSERVFHITIDVSGVRSKEELHLVLKSSLKFPDFYGMNLSAFWDAITGLVEMPSNLTFLGWNTLKELLPDVAQSIEKTFEDYNDYYPDHHTCNVIYK
;
A
#
# COMPACT_ATOMS: atom_id res chain seq x y z
N MET A 1 -22.21 1.80 18.90
CA MET A 1 -21.90 0.67 18.01
C MET A 1 -20.87 1.15 17.01
N SER A 2 -19.60 1.03 17.37
CA SER A 2 -18.47 1.35 16.50
C SER A 2 -18.35 0.23 15.48
N SER A 3 -18.60 0.53 14.21
CA SER A 3 -18.37 -0.40 13.11
C SER A 3 -16.91 -0.85 13.14
N GLU A 4 -16.66 -2.14 13.33
CA GLU A 4 -15.34 -2.72 13.05
C GLU A 4 -15.03 -2.45 11.58
N ARG A 5 -13.89 -1.80 11.31
CA ARG A 5 -13.45 -1.49 9.95
C ARG A 5 -13.03 -2.79 9.27
N VAL A 6 -13.96 -3.46 8.58
CA VAL A 6 -13.68 -4.70 7.85
C VAL A 6 -13.98 -4.49 6.36
N PHE A 7 -13.00 -3.98 5.63
CA PHE A 7 -12.99 -4.04 4.17
C PHE A 7 -11.62 -4.47 3.67
N HIS A 8 -11.64 -5.27 2.60
CA HIS A 8 -10.48 -5.95 2.04
C HIS A 8 -10.23 -5.45 0.63
N ILE A 9 -8.97 -5.15 0.31
CA ILE A 9 -8.54 -4.77 -1.04
C ILE A 9 -7.49 -5.77 -1.51
N THR A 10 -7.64 -6.23 -2.75
CA THR A 10 -6.60 -6.99 -3.47
C THR A 10 -6.05 -6.10 -4.59
N ILE A 11 -4.72 -6.00 -4.70
CA ILE A 11 -4.01 -5.26 -5.73
C ILE A 11 -3.15 -6.25 -6.52
N ASP A 12 -3.39 -6.33 -7.84
CA ASP A 12 -2.55 -7.11 -8.73
C ASP A 12 -1.38 -6.26 -9.23
N VAL A 13 -0.16 -6.67 -8.88
CA VAL A 13 1.09 -6.03 -9.32
C VAL A 13 1.92 -6.94 -10.22
N SER A 14 1.38 -8.06 -10.69
CA SER A 14 2.09 -9.02 -11.55
C SER A 14 2.58 -8.40 -12.87
N GLY A 15 1.90 -7.36 -13.35
CA GLY A 15 2.25 -6.63 -14.56
C GLY A 15 3.18 -5.43 -14.35
N VAL A 16 3.50 -5.07 -13.11
CA VAL A 16 4.28 -3.87 -12.79
C VAL A 16 5.76 -4.09 -13.09
N ARG A 17 6.36 -3.14 -13.83
CA ARG A 17 7.77 -3.21 -14.26
C ARG A 17 8.63 -2.03 -13.83
N SER A 18 8.02 -0.99 -13.25
CA SER A 18 8.73 0.18 -12.75
C SER A 18 8.13 0.70 -11.45
N LYS A 19 8.90 1.55 -10.76
CA LYS A 19 8.44 2.26 -9.56
C LYS A 19 7.23 3.15 -9.87
N GLU A 20 7.24 3.82 -11.01
CA GLU A 20 6.18 4.71 -11.45
C GLU A 20 4.88 3.93 -11.69
N GLU A 21 4.96 2.77 -12.35
CA GLU A 21 3.82 1.86 -12.56
C GLU A 21 3.28 1.35 -11.23
N LEU A 22 4.13 1.00 -10.27
CA LEU A 22 3.69 0.58 -8.94
C LEU A 22 2.88 1.68 -8.25
N HIS A 23 3.40 2.92 -8.26
CA HIS A 23 2.68 4.06 -7.68
C HIS A 23 1.36 4.35 -8.41
N LEU A 24 1.25 4.09 -9.72
CA LEU A 24 0.00 4.27 -10.47
C LEU A 24 -1.05 3.25 -10.04
N VAL A 25 -0.64 1.99 -9.90
CA VAL A 25 -1.50 0.89 -9.42
C VAL A 25 -1.94 1.15 -7.97
N LEU A 26 -1.05 1.62 -7.10
CA LEU A 26 -1.38 1.99 -5.73
C LEU A 26 -2.38 3.17 -5.69
N LYS A 27 -2.11 4.24 -6.46
CA LYS A 27 -2.99 5.41 -6.57
C LYS A 27 -4.40 5.01 -6.96
N SER A 28 -4.56 4.21 -8.01
CA SER A 28 -5.87 3.80 -8.50
C SER A 28 -6.59 2.87 -7.53
N SER A 29 -5.89 1.88 -6.98
CA SER A 29 -6.48 0.83 -6.13
C SER A 29 -6.88 1.36 -4.76
N LEU A 30 -6.06 2.23 -4.16
CA LEU A 30 -6.31 2.84 -2.85
C LEU A 30 -7.00 4.21 -2.94
N LYS A 31 -7.36 4.63 -4.16
CA LYS A 31 -8.08 5.89 -4.44
C LYS A 31 -7.35 7.13 -3.89
N PHE A 32 -6.04 7.20 -4.07
CA PHE A 32 -5.29 8.40 -3.66
C PHE A 32 -5.73 9.64 -4.48
N PRO A 33 -5.61 10.85 -3.91
CA PRO A 33 -6.00 12.09 -4.59
C PRO A 33 -5.23 12.35 -5.89
N ASP A 34 -5.78 13.22 -6.75
CA ASP A 34 -5.18 13.56 -8.04
C ASP A 34 -3.77 14.15 -7.90
N PHE A 35 -3.54 14.91 -6.83
CA PHE A 35 -2.25 15.54 -6.52
C PHE A 35 -1.20 14.59 -5.91
N TYR A 36 -1.48 13.28 -5.86
CA TYR A 36 -0.52 12.28 -5.39
C TYR A 36 0.80 12.32 -6.18
N GLY A 37 1.91 12.58 -5.48
CA GLY A 37 3.22 12.89 -6.07
C GLY A 37 4.06 11.71 -6.56
N MET A 38 3.52 10.49 -6.58
CA MET A 38 4.16 9.30 -7.18
C MET A 38 5.55 8.95 -6.62
N ASN A 39 5.76 9.18 -5.33
CA ASN A 39 7.00 8.88 -4.62
C ASN A 39 6.73 8.38 -3.20
N LEU A 40 7.77 7.93 -2.49
CA LEU A 40 7.63 7.31 -1.18
C LEU A 40 7.13 8.29 -0.11
N SER A 41 7.54 9.56 -0.16
CA SER A 41 7.03 10.59 0.76
C SER A 41 5.54 10.83 0.55
N ALA A 42 5.11 10.98 -0.71
CA ALA A 42 3.70 11.14 -1.03
C ALA A 42 2.88 9.88 -0.67
N PHE A 43 3.48 8.69 -0.78
CA PHE A 43 2.87 7.44 -0.36
C PHE A 43 2.58 7.42 1.15
N TRP A 44 3.57 7.79 1.96
CA TRP A 44 3.40 7.95 3.39
C TRP A 44 2.29 8.94 3.74
N ASP A 45 2.31 10.13 3.16
CA ASP A 45 1.28 11.16 3.39
C ASP A 45 -0.11 10.63 3.03
N ALA A 46 -0.21 9.88 1.92
CA ALA A 46 -1.47 9.31 1.46
C ALA A 46 -2.07 8.31 2.44
N ILE A 47 -1.30 7.29 2.83
CA ILE A 47 -1.80 6.21 3.69
C ILE A 47 -2.04 6.65 5.13
N THR A 48 -1.36 7.70 5.61
CA THR A 48 -1.51 8.21 6.97
C THR A 48 -2.57 9.31 7.13
N GLY A 49 -2.86 10.08 6.08
CA GLY A 49 -3.69 11.28 6.24
C GLY A 49 -4.70 11.57 5.13
N LEU A 50 -4.60 10.93 3.96
CA LEU A 50 -5.42 11.31 2.81
C LEU A 50 -6.47 10.27 2.42
N VAL A 51 -6.30 9.01 2.82
CA VAL A 51 -7.28 7.96 2.55
C VAL A 51 -7.57 7.12 3.78
N GLU A 52 -8.74 6.48 3.79
CA GLU A 52 -9.03 5.44 4.75
C GLU A 52 -8.38 4.13 4.31
N MET A 53 -7.38 3.68 5.05
CA MET A 53 -6.72 2.40 4.76
C MET A 53 -7.63 1.21 5.08
N PRO A 54 -7.61 0.15 4.23
CA PRO A 54 -8.29 -1.11 4.52
C PRO A 54 -7.68 -1.80 5.72
N SER A 55 -8.45 -2.64 6.40
CA SER A 55 -7.90 -3.51 7.44
C SER A 55 -7.12 -4.70 6.87
N ASN A 56 -7.39 -5.09 5.62
CA ASN A 56 -6.66 -6.14 4.94
C ASN A 56 -6.31 -5.73 3.51
N LEU A 57 -5.03 -5.77 3.18
CA LEU A 57 -4.50 -5.50 1.85
C LEU A 57 -3.74 -6.73 1.35
N THR A 58 -4.07 -7.23 0.16
CA THR A 58 -3.33 -8.35 -0.46
C THR A 58 -2.73 -7.91 -1.78
N PHE A 59 -1.44 -8.16 -1.95
CA PHE A 59 -0.74 -7.99 -3.22
C PHE A 59 -0.62 -9.33 -3.93
N LEU A 60 -1.03 -9.40 -5.20
CA LEU A 60 -0.80 -10.54 -6.09
C LEU A 60 0.40 -10.26 -7.00
N GLY A 61 1.27 -11.25 -7.20
CA GLY A 61 2.46 -11.10 -8.04
C GLY A 61 3.60 -10.36 -7.34
N TRP A 62 3.54 -10.25 -6.01
CA TRP A 62 4.53 -9.51 -5.23
C TRP A 62 5.93 -10.13 -5.34
N ASN A 63 6.01 -11.46 -5.36
CA ASN A 63 7.29 -12.16 -5.50
C ASN A 63 7.99 -11.79 -6.81
N THR A 64 7.24 -11.76 -7.93
CA THR A 64 7.78 -11.33 -9.24
C THR A 64 8.20 -9.86 -9.21
N LEU A 65 7.41 -8.98 -8.59
CA LEU A 65 7.77 -7.58 -8.42
C LEU A 65 9.06 -7.42 -7.60
N LYS A 66 9.21 -8.19 -6.52
CA LYS A 66 10.37 -8.16 -5.62
C LYS A 66 11.65 -8.66 -6.30
N GLU A 67 11.54 -9.66 -7.18
CA GLU A 67 12.68 -10.09 -8.02
C GLU A 67 13.10 -9.00 -9.01
N LEU A 68 12.14 -8.29 -9.59
CA LEU A 68 12.40 -7.25 -10.60
C LEU A 68 12.89 -5.93 -10.01
N LEU A 69 12.29 -5.50 -8.88
CA LEU A 69 12.49 -4.20 -8.24
C LEU A 69 12.68 -4.37 -6.72
N PRO A 70 13.75 -5.04 -6.27
CA PRO A 70 13.93 -5.41 -4.86
C PRO A 70 13.92 -4.21 -3.91
N ASP A 71 14.63 -3.13 -4.27
CA ASP A 71 14.71 -1.92 -3.43
C ASP A 71 13.37 -1.19 -3.31
N VAL A 72 12.57 -1.21 -4.38
CA VAL A 72 11.23 -0.61 -4.39
C VAL A 72 10.27 -1.43 -3.53
N ALA A 73 10.25 -2.75 -3.71
CA ALA A 73 9.43 -3.65 -2.92
C ALA A 73 9.77 -3.54 -1.42
N GLN A 74 11.05 -3.53 -1.07
CA GLN A 74 11.50 -3.38 0.31
C GLN A 74 11.06 -2.03 0.92
N SER A 75 11.14 -0.95 0.14
CA SER A 75 10.69 0.38 0.60
C SER A 75 9.19 0.41 0.90
N ILE A 76 8.37 -0.25 0.08
CA ILE A 76 6.92 -0.35 0.30
C ILE A 76 6.59 -1.25 1.49
N GLU A 77 7.25 -2.41 1.62
CA GLU A 77 7.10 -3.31 2.77
C GLU A 77 7.36 -2.56 4.07
N LYS A 78 8.52 -1.89 4.16
CA LYS A 78 8.89 -1.09 5.31
C LYS A 78 7.89 0.03 5.60
N THR A 79 7.37 0.69 4.57
CA THR A 79 6.40 1.78 4.77
C THR A 79 5.10 1.28 5.40
N PHE A 80 4.67 0.06 5.08
CA PHE A 80 3.50 -0.55 5.73
C PHE A 80 3.80 -1.03 7.16
N GLU A 81 5.02 -1.48 7.44
CA GLU A 81 5.47 -1.77 8.81
C GLU A 81 5.46 -0.47 9.65
N ASP A 82 6.10 0.59 9.15
CA ASP A 82 6.13 1.91 9.80
C ASP A 82 4.71 2.47 10.01
N TYR A 83 3.79 2.23 9.06
CA TYR A 83 2.38 2.62 9.19
C TYR A 83 1.70 1.92 10.37
N ASN A 84 1.92 0.61 10.51
CA ASN A 84 1.33 -0.17 11.60
C ASN A 84 1.93 0.21 12.97
N ASP A 85 3.23 0.51 13.02
CA ASP A 85 3.88 1.01 14.23
C ASP A 85 3.38 2.41 14.62
N TYR A 86 3.04 3.25 13.64
CA TYR A 86 2.47 4.58 13.86
C TYR A 86 1.02 4.53 14.38
N TYR A 87 0.27 3.46 14.11
CA TYR A 87 -1.14 3.28 14.49
C TYR A 87 -1.41 2.00 15.31
N PRO A 88 -0.99 1.93 16.59
CA PRO A 88 -1.04 0.69 17.36
C PRO A 88 -2.45 0.20 17.76
N ASP A 89 -3.49 1.05 17.73
CA ASP A 89 -4.84 0.73 18.22
C ASP A 89 -5.91 0.75 17.12
N HIS A 90 -6.32 -0.45 16.64
CA HIS A 90 -7.47 -0.69 15.74
C HIS A 90 -7.46 -0.01 14.35
N HIS A 91 -6.34 0.61 13.98
CA HIS A 91 -6.15 1.29 12.70
C HIS A 91 -5.04 0.66 11.84
N THR A 92 -4.51 -0.49 12.24
CA THR A 92 -3.51 -1.23 11.47
C THR A 92 -4.09 -1.82 10.17
N CYS A 93 -3.21 -2.00 9.20
CA CYS A 93 -3.49 -2.67 7.94
C CYS A 93 -2.70 -3.98 7.91
N ASN A 94 -3.41 -5.12 7.86
CA ASN A 94 -2.80 -6.42 7.64
C ASN A 94 -2.44 -6.56 6.16
N VAL A 95 -1.14 -6.56 5.84
CA VAL A 95 -0.65 -6.65 4.46
C VAL A 95 -0.13 -8.06 4.18
N ILE A 96 -0.67 -8.68 3.12
CA ILE A 96 -0.31 -10.03 2.68
C ILE A 96 0.31 -9.94 1.29
N TYR A 97 1.51 -10.50 1.14
CA TYR A 97 2.25 -10.55 -0.12
C TYR A 97 2.17 -11.96 -0.71
N LYS A 98 1.62 -12.09 -1.92
CA LYS A 98 1.47 -13.37 -2.65
C LYS A 98 2.22 -13.35 -3.98
#